data_AF-A0A1R1C4Y9-F1
#
_entry.id   AF-A0A1R1C4Y9-F1
#
_cell.length_a   1.000
_cell.length_b   1.000
_cell.length_c   1.000
_cell.angle_alpha   90.00
_cell.angle_beta   90.00
_cell.angle_gamma   90.00
#
_symmetry.space_group_name_H-M   'P 1'
#
loop_
_entity.id
_entity.type
_entity.pdbx_description
1 polymer ?
#
loop_
_entity_poly.entity_id
_entity_poly.type
_entity_poly.pdbx_seq_one_letter_code
_entity_poly.pdbx_strand_id
1 'polypeptide(L)'
;MNYAKLVDEYIKKSGLSLAAIAEKLHQEKGIKIDRSYISKLRNNPKYPATDEINRALAEVTGGDPEKLVMAAYIERAPNEVKTSLKKVAVYENFLKYILVNKPLKIEVDDEDMSEEERREAVDYVNSPEFLATLDDEELDNFLNDIVDDMYYNDKDTYNNLIGSLENNDQTIQESISSYRVNSMLKIPVLGQIAAGQPLDRIEYNEGYTLVDPSLLKGKEGFALKVKGDSMTGDRIHEGDLVIVSVQNEVHPHEIAVVSVNGEKATLKRVKRQNDVVMLLPSNPSYEAQLVPADQVEIIGKVVEVKFWPA
;
A
#
# COMPACT_ATOMS: atom_id res chain seq x y z
N MET A 1 10.48 3.36 17.74
CA MET A 1 10.32 4.70 18.36
C MET A 1 10.67 4.61 19.84
N ASN A 2 11.59 5.43 20.36
CA ASN A 2 12.05 5.37 21.76
C ASN A 2 11.41 6.51 22.57
N TYR A 3 10.66 6.18 23.63
CA TYR A 3 9.94 7.16 24.46
C TYR A 3 10.84 8.27 25.01
N ALA A 4 12.01 7.92 25.54
CA ALA A 4 12.95 8.89 26.11
C ALA A 4 13.51 9.85 25.06
N LYS A 5 13.82 9.35 23.85
CA LYS A 5 14.25 10.19 22.73
C LYS A 5 13.16 11.17 22.30
N LEU A 6 11.91 10.72 22.26
CA LEU A 6 10.77 11.57 21.88
C LEU A 6 10.51 12.68 22.92
N VAL A 7 10.62 12.35 24.21
CA VAL A 7 10.58 13.34 25.30
C VAL A 7 11.70 14.37 25.14
N ASP A 8 12.94 13.93 24.85
CA ASP A 8 14.08 14.83 24.63
C ASP A 8 13.88 15.74 23.42
N GLU A 9 13.38 15.21 22.30
CA GLU A 9 13.07 15.96 21.09
C GLU A 9 12.05 17.06 21.36
N TYR A 10 10.95 16.74 22.04
CA TYR A 10 9.90 17.71 22.36
C TYR A 10 10.40 18.83 23.27
N ILE A 11 11.18 18.48 24.30
CA ILE A 11 11.80 19.46 25.18
C ILE A 11 12.74 20.38 24.38
N LYS A 12 13.62 19.83 23.54
CA LYS A 12 14.54 20.61 22.71
C LYS A 12 13.81 21.54 21.74
N LYS A 13 12.78 21.03 21.06
CA LYS A 13 11.98 21.77 20.09
C LYS A 13 11.20 22.92 20.75
N SER A 14 10.74 22.73 21.99
CA SER A 14 10.02 23.77 22.73
C SER A 14 10.89 24.99 23.08
N GLY A 15 12.22 24.82 23.13
CA GLY A 15 13.14 25.85 23.61
C GLY A 15 13.02 26.18 25.12
N LEU A 16 12.18 25.45 25.86
CA LEU A 16 11.93 25.70 27.28
C LEU A 16 12.93 24.97 28.18
N SER A 17 13.26 25.60 29.30
CA SER A 17 13.99 24.91 30.38
C SER A 17 13.07 23.92 31.10
N LEU A 18 13.65 22.86 31.69
CA LEU A 18 12.87 21.88 32.47
C LEU A 18 12.08 22.53 33.63
N ALA A 19 12.60 23.62 34.21
CA ALA A 19 11.90 24.37 35.24
C ALA A 19 10.67 25.10 34.69
N ALA A 20 10.80 25.74 33.53
CA ALA A 20 9.70 26.41 32.86
C ALA A 20 8.61 25.42 32.41
N ILE A 21 9.00 24.23 31.96
CA ILE A 21 8.04 23.17 31.61
C ILE A 21 7.27 22.70 32.85
N ALA A 22 7.96 22.46 33.97
CA ALA A 22 7.32 22.09 35.23
C ALA A 22 6.33 23.16 35.71
N GLU A 23 6.68 24.44 35.59
CA GLU A 23 5.81 25.56 35.93
C GLU A 23 4.56 25.61 35.04
N LYS A 24 4.73 25.48 33.72
CA LYS A 24 3.62 25.42 32.77
C LYS A 24 2.69 24.24 33.01
N LEU A 25 3.24 23.06 33.30
CA LEU A 25 2.43 21.88 33.66
C LEU A 25 1.61 22.13 34.92
N HIS A 26 2.16 22.86 35.89
CA HIS A 26 1.41 23.21 37.09
C HIS A 26 0.32 24.25 36.80
N GLN A 27 0.64 25.33 36.09
CA GLN A 27 -0.25 26.47 35.86
C GLN A 27 -1.33 26.18 34.81
N GLU A 28 -0.97 25.55 33.70
CA GLU A 28 -1.86 25.34 32.55
C GLU A 28 -2.62 24.01 32.63
N LYS A 29 -2.03 23.00 33.29
CA LYS A 29 -2.58 21.63 33.33
C LYS A 29 -2.90 21.13 34.73
N GLY A 30 -2.56 21.88 35.78
CA GLY A 30 -2.80 21.48 37.17
C GLY A 30 -1.89 20.35 37.66
N ILE A 31 -0.90 19.93 36.87
CA ILE A 31 -0.04 18.78 37.16
C ILE A 31 1.19 19.24 37.94
N LYS A 32 1.31 18.77 39.20
CA LYS A 32 2.43 19.10 40.09
C LYS A 32 3.57 18.11 39.93
N ILE A 33 4.48 18.39 39.00
CA ILE A 33 5.74 17.64 38.84
C ILE A 33 6.94 18.59 38.79
N ASP A 34 8.12 18.13 39.23
CA ASP A 34 9.33 18.94 39.27
C ASP A 34 10.28 18.67 38.08
N ARG A 35 11.26 19.55 37.91
CA ARG A 35 12.29 19.43 36.84
C ARG A 35 13.07 18.11 36.88
N SER A 36 13.24 17.51 38.06
CA SER A 36 13.96 16.25 38.24
C SER A 36 13.15 15.08 37.70
N TYR A 37 11.83 15.10 37.91
CA TYR A 37 10.92 14.12 37.32
C TYR A 37 10.97 14.17 35.78
N ILE A 38 10.88 15.37 35.19
CA ILE A 38 10.98 15.54 33.73
C ILE A 38 12.35 15.08 33.21
N SER A 39 13.44 15.40 33.94
CA SER A 39 14.79 14.93 33.60
C SER A 39 14.89 13.40 33.60
N LYS A 40 14.21 12.70 34.52
CA LYS A 40 14.16 11.23 34.53
C LYS A 40 13.43 10.66 33.33
N LEU A 41 12.34 11.29 32.89
CA LEU A 41 11.61 10.87 31.68
C LEU A 41 12.45 11.00 30.41
N ARG A 42 13.28 12.05 30.34
CA ARG A 42 14.22 12.27 29.25
C ARG A 42 15.37 11.24 29.24
N ASN A 43 15.84 10.84 30.42
CA ASN A 43 17.07 10.06 30.56
C ASN A 43 16.79 8.57 30.83
N ASN A 44 16.17 7.90 29.86
CA ASN A 44 15.86 6.46 29.89
C ASN A 44 15.07 6.02 31.14
N PRO A 45 13.79 6.38 31.24
CA PRO A 45 13.02 6.15 32.44
C PRO A 45 12.78 4.65 32.66
N LYS A 46 12.86 4.22 33.92
CA LYS A 46 12.49 2.85 34.31
C LYS A 46 11.03 2.53 33.93
N TYR A 47 10.15 3.53 33.99
CA TYR A 47 8.77 3.47 33.55
C TYR A 47 8.34 4.79 32.90
N PRO A 48 7.71 4.77 31.71
CA PRO A 48 7.09 5.95 31.11
C PRO A 48 6.02 6.57 32.03
N ALA A 49 5.81 7.88 31.92
CA ALA A 49 4.78 8.58 32.70
C ALA A 49 3.35 8.20 32.28
N THR A 50 2.36 8.52 33.12
CA THR A 50 0.94 8.27 32.83
C THR A 50 0.48 9.03 31.59
N ASP A 51 -0.63 8.60 30.99
CA ASP A 51 -1.17 9.21 29.78
C ASP A 51 -1.52 10.69 29.99
N GLU A 52 -2.07 11.02 31.15
CA GLU A 52 -2.34 12.40 31.58
C GLU A 52 -1.07 13.27 31.56
N ILE A 53 0.03 12.78 32.14
CA ILE A 53 1.31 13.50 32.17
C ILE A 53 1.92 13.57 30.77
N ASN A 54 1.84 12.50 29.97
CA ASN A 54 2.38 12.49 28.60
C ASN A 54 1.67 13.48 27.70
N ARG A 55 0.32 13.50 27.71
CA ARG A 55 -0.45 14.45 26.91
C ARG A 55 -0.13 15.88 27.31
N ALA A 56 -0.19 16.18 28.60
CA ALA A 56 0.12 17.50 29.12
C ALA A 56 1.56 17.95 28.79
N LEU A 57 2.54 17.05 28.92
CA LEU A 57 3.94 17.33 28.58
C LEU A 57 4.11 17.63 27.09
N ALA A 58 3.49 16.83 26.22
CA ALA A 58 3.51 17.07 24.77
C ALA A 58 2.87 18.41 24.41
N GLU A 59 1.69 18.72 24.95
CA GLU A 59 1.00 20.00 24.69
C GLU A 59 1.84 21.21 25.12
N VAL A 60 2.40 21.17 26.34
CA VAL A 60 3.25 22.26 26.88
C VAL A 60 4.53 22.46 26.07
N THR A 61 5.04 21.40 25.45
CA THR A 61 6.27 21.43 24.65
C THR A 61 6.01 21.58 23.15
N GLY A 62 4.74 21.66 22.71
CA GLY A 62 4.37 21.78 21.30
C GLY A 62 4.58 20.49 20.49
N GLY A 63 4.59 19.34 21.16
CA GLY A 63 4.64 18.00 20.56
C GLY A 63 3.25 17.39 20.34
N ASP A 64 3.22 16.19 19.77
CA ASP A 64 1.99 15.43 19.53
C ASP A 64 1.64 14.57 20.78
N PRO A 65 0.48 14.81 21.44
CA PRO A 65 0.07 14.09 22.63
C PRO A 65 -0.09 12.59 22.42
N GLU A 66 -0.72 12.17 21.33
CA GLU A 66 -1.02 10.76 21.08
C GLU A 66 0.23 10.00 20.65
N LYS A 67 1.15 10.65 19.92
CA LYS A 67 2.45 10.06 19.60
C LYS A 67 3.27 9.74 20.84
N LEU A 68 3.26 10.62 21.84
CA LEU A 68 4.00 10.41 23.09
C LEU A 68 3.34 9.36 24.00
N VAL A 69 2.00 9.34 24.06
CA VAL A 69 1.24 8.30 24.74
C VAL A 69 1.50 6.93 24.11
N MET A 70 1.44 6.83 22.78
CA MET A 70 1.72 5.59 22.07
C MET A 70 3.15 5.10 22.35
N ALA A 71 4.15 5.99 22.32
CA ALA A 71 5.53 5.64 22.67
C ALA A 71 5.65 5.08 24.10
N ALA A 72 4.88 5.63 25.05
CA ALA A 72 4.82 5.13 26.42
C ALA A 72 4.21 3.72 26.50
N TYR A 73 3.14 3.46 25.75
CA TYR A 73 2.53 2.12 25.66
C TYR A 73 3.48 1.09 25.06
N ILE A 74 4.17 1.44 23.97
CA ILE A 74 5.17 0.56 23.34
C ILE A 74 6.29 0.23 24.33
N GLU A 75 6.77 1.21 25.10
CA GLU A 75 7.82 0.98 26.11
C GLU A 75 7.35 0.17 27.32
N ARG A 76 6.04 0.12 27.60
CA ARG A 76 5.45 -0.77 28.61
C ARG A 76 5.12 -2.16 28.08
N ALA A 77 5.03 -2.33 26.77
CA ALA A 77 4.61 -3.57 26.16
C ALA A 77 5.57 -4.73 26.51
N PRO A 78 5.08 -5.98 26.57
CA PRO A 78 5.93 -7.16 26.70
C PRO A 78 7.04 -7.19 25.62
N ASN A 79 8.15 -7.85 25.92
CA ASN A 79 9.30 -7.90 25.02
C ASN A 79 8.95 -8.53 23.66
N GLU A 80 8.03 -9.47 23.63
CA GLU A 80 7.51 -10.11 22.43
C GLU A 80 6.85 -9.06 21.52
N VAL A 81 5.97 -8.22 22.09
CA VAL A 81 5.28 -7.14 21.37
C VAL A 81 6.26 -6.07 20.92
N LYS A 82 7.22 -5.68 21.78
CA LYS A 82 8.29 -4.74 21.41
C LYS A 82 9.14 -5.27 20.25
N THR A 83 9.39 -6.57 20.21
CA THR A 83 10.18 -7.21 19.16
C THR A 83 9.42 -7.17 17.83
N SER A 84 8.14 -7.51 17.83
CA SER A 84 7.28 -7.41 16.64
C SER A 84 7.15 -5.96 16.15
N LEU A 85 6.96 -4.98 17.05
CA LEU A 85 6.89 -3.57 16.66
C LEU A 85 8.23 -3.02 16.15
N LYS A 86 9.35 -3.51 16.69
CA LYS A 86 10.69 -3.18 16.15
C LYS A 86 10.86 -3.76 14.77
N LYS A 87 10.43 -5.00 14.52
CA LYS A 87 10.43 -5.59 13.17
C LYS A 87 9.64 -4.70 12.22
N VAL A 88 8.40 -4.33 12.55
CA VAL A 88 7.57 -3.43 11.72
C VAL A 88 8.27 -2.09 11.42
N ALA A 89 8.89 -1.46 12.42
CA ALA A 89 9.62 -0.20 12.20
C ALA A 89 10.88 -0.37 11.33
N VAL A 90 11.58 -1.51 11.46
CA VAL A 90 12.72 -1.87 10.60
C VAL A 90 12.23 -2.11 9.17
N TYR A 91 11.11 -2.82 8.99
CA TYR A 91 10.46 -3.02 7.69
C TYR A 91 10.05 -1.69 7.07
N GLU A 92 9.36 -0.81 7.79
CA GLU A 92 8.99 0.52 7.26
C GLU A 92 10.20 1.35 6.82
N ASN A 93 11.28 1.31 7.60
CA ASN A 93 12.51 2.02 7.27
C ASN A 93 13.22 1.39 6.06
N PHE A 94 13.21 0.06 5.96
CA PHE A 94 13.76 -0.67 4.83
C PHE A 94 12.99 -0.41 3.53
N LEU A 95 11.66 -0.46 3.59
CA LEU A 95 10.79 -0.12 2.47
C LEU A 95 10.99 1.33 2.02
N LYS A 96 11.06 2.29 2.96
CA LYS A 96 11.41 3.68 2.62
C LYS A 96 12.78 3.79 1.97
N TYR A 97 13.76 3.03 2.44
CA TYR A 97 15.10 3.05 1.84
C TYR A 97 15.08 2.55 0.38
N ILE A 98 14.42 1.42 0.11
CA ILE A 98 14.25 0.89 -1.24
C ILE A 98 13.49 1.88 -2.12
N LEU A 99 12.29 2.31 -1.71
CA LEU A 99 11.41 3.14 -2.52
C LEU A 99 11.95 4.55 -2.78
N VAL A 100 12.67 5.15 -1.83
CA VAL A 100 13.11 6.55 -1.92
C VAL A 100 14.55 6.68 -2.45
N ASN A 101 15.45 5.79 -2.05
CA ASN A 101 16.89 5.98 -2.28
C ASN A 101 17.48 5.01 -3.30
N LYS A 102 16.81 3.89 -3.58
CA LYS A 102 17.30 2.87 -4.52
C LYS A 102 16.15 2.28 -5.32
N PRO A 103 15.59 3.02 -6.30
CA PRO A 103 14.65 2.41 -7.23
C PRO A 103 15.33 1.19 -7.86
N LEU A 104 14.68 0.04 -7.70
CA LEU A 104 15.03 -1.24 -8.29
C LEU A 104 15.26 -1.02 -9.78
N LYS A 105 16.43 -1.42 -10.28
CA LYS A 105 16.64 -1.47 -11.72
C LYS A 105 16.01 -2.73 -12.24
N ILE A 106 15.07 -2.54 -13.13
CA ILE A 106 14.15 -3.55 -13.61
C ILE A 106 14.56 -3.89 -15.03
N GLU A 107 15.26 -5.02 -15.18
CA GLU A 107 15.53 -5.59 -16.49
C GLU A 107 14.26 -6.28 -16.97
N VAL A 108 13.53 -5.57 -17.82
CA VAL A 108 12.39 -6.11 -18.56
C VAL A 108 12.94 -6.88 -19.75
N ASP A 109 12.84 -8.20 -19.71
CA ASP A 109 13.35 -9.14 -20.73
C ASP A 109 12.27 -9.38 -21.81
N ASP A 110 11.75 -8.30 -22.38
CA ASP A 110 10.77 -8.31 -23.46
C ASP A 110 11.22 -7.30 -24.53
N GLU A 111 11.78 -7.81 -25.62
CA GLU A 111 12.28 -7.01 -26.76
C GLU A 111 11.14 -6.31 -27.52
N ASP A 112 9.90 -6.79 -27.37
CA ASP A 112 8.71 -6.25 -28.04
C ASP A 112 8.00 -5.17 -27.20
N MET A 113 8.46 -4.91 -25.97
CA MET A 113 7.95 -3.81 -25.14
C MET A 113 8.48 -2.46 -25.59
N SER A 114 7.57 -1.48 -25.70
CA SER A 114 7.95 -0.10 -25.96
C SER A 114 8.70 0.50 -24.76
N GLU A 115 9.53 1.51 -25.01
CA GLU A 115 10.26 2.21 -23.95
C GLU A 115 9.35 2.87 -22.90
N GLU A 116 8.13 3.25 -23.30
CA GLU A 116 7.12 3.84 -22.41
C GLU A 116 6.51 2.77 -21.48
N GLU A 117 6.09 1.62 -22.03
CA GLU A 117 5.63 0.47 -21.24
C GLU A 117 6.73 -0.05 -20.29
N ARG A 118 7.98 -0.05 -20.74
CA ARG A 118 9.13 -0.45 -19.93
C ARG A 118 9.32 0.46 -18.73
N ARG A 119 9.17 1.77 -18.93
CA ARG A 119 9.26 2.77 -17.87
C ARG A 119 8.11 2.65 -16.87
N GLU A 120 6.89 2.46 -17.33
CA GLU A 120 5.73 2.23 -16.46
C GLU A 120 5.88 0.96 -15.61
N ALA A 121 6.47 -0.10 -16.17
CA ALA A 121 6.83 -1.31 -15.43
C ALA A 121 7.79 -1.03 -14.28
N VAL A 122 8.85 -0.28 -14.60
CA VAL A 122 9.89 0.12 -13.66
C VAL A 122 9.28 0.95 -12.53
N ASP A 123 8.47 1.94 -12.89
CA ASP A 123 7.85 2.85 -11.93
C ASP A 123 6.84 2.12 -11.03
N TYR A 124 6.04 1.18 -11.57
CA TYR A 124 5.08 0.41 -10.80
C TYR A 124 5.75 -0.51 -9.77
N VAL A 125 6.76 -1.28 -10.14
CA VAL A 125 7.44 -2.17 -9.18
C VAL A 125 8.23 -1.38 -8.13
N ASN A 126 8.62 -0.14 -8.45
CA ASN A 126 9.21 0.81 -7.50
C ASN A 126 8.17 1.60 -6.69
N SER A 127 6.90 1.24 -6.79
CA SER A 127 5.82 1.95 -6.10
C SER A 127 5.41 1.25 -4.79
N PRO A 128 4.91 2.01 -3.79
CA PRO A 128 4.25 1.43 -2.62
C PRO A 128 3.09 0.48 -2.98
N GLU A 129 2.43 0.72 -4.10
CA GLU A 129 1.29 -0.06 -4.57
C GLU A 129 1.68 -1.49 -4.90
N PHE A 130 2.83 -1.71 -5.56
CA PHE A 130 3.33 -3.06 -5.86
C PHE A 130 3.64 -3.86 -4.60
N LEU A 131 4.27 -3.24 -3.59
CA LEU A 131 4.56 -3.94 -2.33
C LEU A 131 3.30 -4.37 -1.60
N ALA A 132 2.20 -3.63 -1.77
CA ALA A 132 0.91 -3.95 -1.18
C ALA A 132 0.17 -5.10 -1.90
N THR A 133 0.61 -5.50 -3.11
CA THR A 133 0.04 -6.65 -3.81
C THR A 133 0.66 -7.98 -3.40
N LEU A 134 1.88 -7.96 -2.85
CA LEU A 134 2.59 -9.16 -2.41
C LEU A 134 1.99 -9.72 -1.12
N ASP A 135 1.85 -11.04 -1.03
CA ASP A 135 1.57 -11.69 0.25
C ASP A 135 2.80 -11.73 1.18
N ASP A 136 2.63 -12.19 2.42
CA ASP A 136 3.72 -12.20 3.41
C ASP A 136 4.93 -13.03 2.95
N GLU A 137 4.71 -14.14 2.23
CA GLU A 137 5.78 -15.03 1.75
C GLU A 137 6.49 -14.42 0.53
N GLU A 138 5.72 -13.89 -0.41
CA GLU A 138 6.23 -13.18 -1.60
C GLU A 138 7.02 -11.94 -1.21
N LEU A 139 6.51 -11.17 -0.25
CA LEU A 139 7.20 -9.99 0.28
C LEU A 139 8.51 -10.38 0.97
N ASP A 140 8.50 -11.39 1.84
CA ASP A 140 9.74 -11.84 2.50
C ASP A 140 10.77 -12.35 1.48
N ASN A 141 10.35 -13.11 0.47
CA ASN A 141 11.23 -13.58 -0.60
C ASN A 141 11.81 -12.41 -1.41
N PHE A 142 10.97 -11.47 -1.82
CA PHE A 142 11.37 -10.29 -2.55
C PHE A 142 12.39 -9.43 -1.78
N LEU A 143 12.12 -9.20 -0.49
CA LEU A 143 13.02 -8.44 0.38
C LEU A 143 14.35 -9.19 0.60
N ASN A 144 14.33 -10.52 0.74
CA ASN A 144 15.53 -11.32 0.86
C ASN A 144 16.38 -11.25 -0.42
N ASP A 145 15.77 -11.35 -1.60
CA ASP A 145 16.49 -11.24 -2.88
C ASP A 145 17.20 -9.88 -3.00
N ILE A 146 16.53 -8.80 -2.59
CA ILE A 146 17.11 -7.46 -2.58
C ILE A 146 18.30 -7.38 -1.62
N VAL A 147 18.16 -7.91 -0.40
CA VAL A 147 19.23 -7.92 0.61
C VAL A 147 20.41 -8.77 0.16
N ASP A 148 20.17 -9.94 -0.42
CA ASP A 148 21.20 -10.83 -0.93
C ASP A 148 21.94 -10.19 -2.11
N ASP A 149 21.22 -9.61 -3.06
CA ASP A 149 21.84 -8.86 -4.15
C ASP A 149 22.70 -7.70 -3.62
N MET A 150 22.23 -6.94 -2.64
CA MET A 150 23.06 -5.92 -1.98
C MET A 150 24.30 -6.53 -1.31
N TYR A 151 24.15 -7.63 -0.60
CA TYR A 151 25.27 -8.25 0.12
C TYR A 151 26.36 -8.78 -0.83
N TYR A 152 25.96 -9.39 -1.94
CA TYR A 152 26.88 -10.03 -2.88
C TYR A 152 27.41 -9.09 -3.97
N ASN A 153 26.58 -8.17 -4.48
CA ASN A 153 26.90 -7.34 -5.63
C ASN A 153 27.16 -5.86 -5.29
N ASP A 154 26.77 -5.38 -4.10
CA ASP A 154 26.85 -3.97 -3.72
C ASP A 154 27.06 -3.75 -2.20
N LYS A 155 28.20 -4.26 -1.71
CA LYS A 155 28.50 -4.38 -0.27
C LYS A 155 28.52 -3.05 0.48
N ASP A 156 28.86 -1.95 -0.19
CA ASP A 156 28.85 -0.61 0.40
C ASP A 156 27.40 -0.17 0.70
N THR A 157 26.47 -0.44 -0.21
CA THR A 157 25.04 -0.21 -0.01
C THR A 157 24.47 -1.09 1.10
N TYR A 158 24.85 -2.37 1.16
CA TYR A 158 24.46 -3.25 2.26
C TYR A 158 24.91 -2.67 3.62
N ASN A 159 26.19 -2.28 3.75
CA ASN A 159 26.71 -1.72 5.00
C ASN A 159 26.03 -0.40 5.37
N ASN A 160 25.75 0.45 4.38
CA ASN A 160 25.02 1.71 4.55
C ASN A 160 23.58 1.47 5.01
N LEU A 161 22.88 0.50 4.41
CA LEU A 161 21.55 0.08 4.83
C LEU A 161 21.56 -0.39 6.29
N ILE A 162 22.45 -1.33 6.65
CA ILE A 162 22.59 -1.82 8.03
C ILE A 162 22.88 -0.66 8.99
N GLY A 163 23.78 0.25 8.62
CA GLY A 163 24.09 1.45 9.39
C GLY A 163 22.87 2.39 9.57
N SER A 164 22.00 2.50 8.57
CA SER A 164 20.77 3.30 8.64
C SER A 164 19.70 2.68 9.55
N LEU A 165 19.55 1.35 9.47
CA LEU A 165 18.61 0.57 10.30
C LEU A 165 19.05 0.59 11.78
N GLU A 166 20.35 0.65 12.02
CA GLU A 166 20.92 0.78 13.36
C GLU A 166 20.81 2.21 13.94
N ASN A 167 20.94 3.24 13.11
CA ASN A 167 21.07 4.63 13.58
C ASN A 167 19.82 5.52 13.46
N ASN A 168 18.73 5.10 12.80
CA ASN A 168 17.54 5.93 12.55
C ASN A 168 17.87 7.31 11.92
N ASP A 169 18.98 7.45 11.19
CA ASP A 169 19.42 8.71 10.59
C ASP A 169 19.24 8.67 9.06
N GLN A 170 18.56 9.70 8.52
CA GLN A 170 17.95 9.75 7.19
C GLN A 170 18.89 10.11 6.01
N THR A 171 20.21 9.97 6.11
CA THR A 171 21.08 10.53 5.05
C THR A 171 21.98 9.46 4.44
N ILE A 172 21.64 8.95 3.25
CA ILE A 172 22.50 8.04 2.48
C ILE A 172 22.36 8.30 0.97
N GLN A 173 23.52 8.35 0.29
CA GLN A 173 23.71 8.63 -1.14
C GLN A 173 23.33 7.46 -2.06
N GLU A 174 23.00 7.79 -3.31
CA GLU A 174 22.57 6.91 -4.41
C GLU A 174 23.63 5.87 -4.82
N SER A 175 23.23 4.59 -4.92
CA SER A 175 24.02 3.51 -5.51
C SER A 175 23.11 2.40 -6.09
N ILE A 176 23.57 1.73 -7.15
CA ILE A 176 22.78 0.98 -8.13
C ILE A 176 22.93 -0.54 -7.94
N SER A 177 21.83 -1.32 -7.96
CA SER A 177 21.88 -2.78 -8.25
C SER A 177 20.71 -3.25 -9.13
N SER A 178 20.81 -4.47 -9.69
CA SER A 178 20.05 -4.99 -10.84
C SER A 178 19.10 -6.14 -10.48
N TYR A 179 17.84 -6.08 -10.92
CA TYR A 179 16.80 -7.11 -10.74
C TYR A 179 16.23 -7.54 -12.11
N ARG A 180 15.92 -8.84 -12.28
CA ARG A 180 15.32 -9.39 -13.52
C ARG A 180 13.81 -9.61 -13.32
N VAL A 181 12.98 -8.94 -14.12
CA VAL A 181 11.52 -9.14 -14.13
C VAL A 181 11.21 -10.44 -14.84
N ASN A 182 10.90 -11.46 -14.05
CA ASN A 182 10.29 -12.67 -14.61
C ASN A 182 8.88 -12.91 -14.03
N SER A 183 8.24 -11.87 -13.51
CA SER A 183 6.99 -12.01 -12.72
C SER A 183 5.87 -11.04 -13.04
N MET A 184 5.96 -10.16 -14.06
CA MET A 184 4.83 -9.31 -14.47
C MET A 184 4.32 -9.76 -15.84
N LEU A 185 3.01 -9.95 -15.99
CA LEU A 185 2.39 -10.36 -17.24
C LEU A 185 1.89 -9.12 -18.00
N LYS A 186 2.30 -8.99 -19.26
CA LYS A 186 1.76 -8.00 -20.20
C LYS A 186 0.38 -8.45 -20.68
N ILE A 187 -0.63 -7.63 -20.42
CA ILE A 187 -2.03 -7.89 -20.80
C ILE A 187 -2.56 -6.73 -21.66
N PRO A 188 -3.45 -7.02 -22.61
CA PRO A 188 -3.99 -5.99 -23.50
C PRO A 188 -5.02 -5.11 -22.80
N VAL A 189 -5.04 -3.82 -23.14
CA VAL A 189 -6.14 -2.91 -22.81
C VAL A 189 -7.16 -2.96 -23.94
N LEU A 190 -8.34 -3.49 -23.63
CA LEU A 190 -9.43 -3.65 -24.58
C LEU A 190 -10.36 -2.44 -24.51
N GLY A 191 -10.89 -2.04 -25.67
CA GLY A 191 -11.84 -0.93 -25.77
C GLY A 191 -13.27 -1.35 -25.38
N GLN A 192 -14.05 -1.77 -26.38
CA GLN A 192 -15.41 -2.29 -26.16
C GLN A 192 -15.42 -3.80 -26.33
N ILE A 193 -16.07 -4.49 -25.39
CA ILE A 193 -16.28 -5.94 -25.43
C ILE A 193 -17.78 -6.21 -25.53
N ALA A 194 -18.16 -7.15 -26.40
CA ALA A 194 -19.50 -7.73 -26.44
C ALA A 194 -19.40 -9.24 -26.23
N ALA A 195 -20.50 -9.84 -25.77
CA ALA A 195 -20.61 -11.27 -25.56
C ALA A 195 -20.28 -12.09 -26.82
N GLY A 196 -19.67 -13.26 -26.62
CA GLY A 196 -19.32 -14.19 -27.70
C GLY A 196 -18.25 -13.71 -28.70
N GLN A 197 -17.65 -12.53 -28.51
CA GLN A 197 -16.51 -12.08 -29.33
C GLN A 197 -15.22 -12.70 -28.78
N PRO A 198 -14.51 -13.53 -29.56
CA PRO A 198 -13.21 -14.06 -29.15
C PRO A 198 -12.24 -12.92 -28.83
N LEU A 199 -11.47 -13.05 -27.74
CA LEU A 199 -10.55 -12.00 -27.27
C LEU A 199 -9.53 -11.60 -28.36
N ASP A 200 -9.12 -12.54 -29.21
CA ASP A 200 -8.23 -12.34 -30.35
C ASP A 200 -8.82 -11.46 -31.48
N ARG A 201 -10.13 -11.23 -31.48
CA ARG A 201 -10.84 -10.38 -32.46
C ARG A 201 -11.30 -9.04 -31.91
N ILE A 202 -10.92 -8.70 -30.69
CA ILE A 202 -11.25 -7.42 -30.07
C ILE A 202 -10.22 -6.39 -30.51
N GLU A 203 -10.67 -5.18 -30.85
CA GLU A 203 -9.77 -4.11 -31.27
C GLU A 203 -8.89 -3.66 -30.08
N TYR A 204 -7.59 -3.89 -30.21
CA TYR A 204 -6.53 -3.43 -29.31
C TYR A 204 -6.26 -1.94 -29.55
N ASN A 205 -7.18 -1.09 -29.11
CA ASN A 205 -7.13 0.33 -29.43
C ASN A 205 -6.44 1.20 -28.37
N GLU A 206 -6.13 0.64 -27.19
CA GLU A 206 -5.68 1.42 -26.02
C GLU A 206 -4.35 0.92 -25.40
N GLY A 207 -3.59 0.05 -26.09
CA GLY A 207 -2.25 -0.39 -25.67
C GLY A 207 -2.25 -1.63 -24.78
N TYR A 208 -1.21 -1.78 -23.96
CA TYR A 208 -1.06 -2.86 -22.97
C TYR A 208 -0.85 -2.29 -21.58
N THR A 209 -1.11 -3.09 -20.56
CA THR A 209 -0.73 -2.80 -19.18
C THR A 209 -0.12 -4.04 -18.54
N LEU A 210 0.50 -3.86 -17.38
CA LEU A 210 1.14 -4.95 -16.66
C LEU A 210 0.28 -5.38 -15.47
N VAL A 211 0.21 -6.67 -15.21
CA VAL A 211 -0.45 -7.23 -14.03
C VAL A 211 0.45 -8.27 -13.40
N ASP A 212 0.37 -8.44 -12.09
CA ASP A 212 0.93 -9.60 -11.42
C ASP A 212 0.16 -10.88 -11.88
N PRO A 213 0.83 -11.87 -12.52
CA PRO A 213 0.21 -13.14 -12.93
C PRO A 213 -0.46 -13.90 -11.77
N SER A 214 -0.03 -13.69 -10.52
CA SER A 214 -0.64 -14.28 -9.33
C SER A 214 -2.12 -13.92 -9.20
N LEU A 215 -2.48 -12.67 -9.56
CA LEU A 215 -3.84 -12.14 -9.54
C LEU A 215 -4.74 -12.84 -10.56
N LEU A 216 -4.17 -13.30 -11.67
CA LEU A 216 -4.87 -14.03 -12.71
C LEU A 216 -5.02 -15.52 -12.41
N LYS A 217 -4.24 -16.05 -11.45
CA LYS A 217 -4.26 -17.47 -11.05
C LYS A 217 -4.07 -18.41 -12.24
N GLY A 218 -3.17 -18.06 -13.15
CA GLY A 218 -2.86 -18.83 -14.36
C GLY A 218 -3.90 -18.74 -15.48
N LYS A 219 -4.89 -17.85 -15.37
CA LYS A 219 -5.86 -17.57 -16.43
C LYS A 219 -5.38 -16.42 -17.33
N GLU A 220 -6.00 -16.28 -18.50
CA GLU A 220 -5.82 -15.10 -19.33
C GLU A 220 -6.36 -13.84 -18.64
N GLY A 221 -5.71 -12.71 -18.89
CA GLY A 221 -6.09 -11.42 -18.33
C GLY A 221 -6.18 -10.35 -19.41
N PHE A 222 -7.07 -9.38 -19.21
CA PHE A 222 -7.16 -8.17 -20.02
C PHE A 222 -7.56 -6.99 -19.15
N ALA A 223 -7.29 -5.77 -19.61
CA ALA A 223 -7.72 -4.55 -18.95
C ALA A 223 -8.85 -3.87 -19.71
N LEU A 224 -9.71 -3.14 -19.00
CA LEU A 224 -10.76 -2.30 -19.58
C LEU A 224 -10.71 -0.91 -18.99
N LYS A 225 -10.87 0.09 -19.85
CA LYS A 225 -11.13 1.46 -19.40
C LYS A 225 -12.60 1.61 -19.00
N VAL A 226 -12.83 2.03 -17.75
CA VAL A 226 -14.16 2.22 -17.18
C VAL A 226 -14.85 3.39 -17.87
N LYS A 227 -16.10 3.17 -18.27
CA LYS A 227 -17.00 4.19 -18.83
C LYS A 227 -18.26 4.30 -17.99
N GLY A 228 -18.61 5.53 -17.62
CA GLY A 228 -19.74 5.82 -16.74
C GLY A 228 -19.41 5.65 -15.25
N ASP A 229 -20.43 5.85 -14.42
CA ASP A 229 -20.29 6.08 -12.98
C ASP A 229 -21.06 5.06 -12.12
N SER A 230 -21.49 3.93 -12.70
CA SER A 230 -22.33 2.95 -11.99
C SER A 230 -21.63 2.25 -10.82
N MET A 231 -20.30 2.34 -10.73
CA MET A 231 -19.47 1.67 -9.71
C MET A 231 -18.77 2.65 -8.77
N THR A 232 -19.16 3.92 -8.73
CA THR A 232 -18.49 4.97 -7.94
C THR A 232 -18.49 4.74 -6.43
N GLY A 233 -19.46 4.00 -5.87
CA GLY A 233 -19.42 3.61 -4.46
C GLY A 233 -18.28 2.65 -4.12
N ASP A 234 -17.73 1.93 -5.11
CA ASP A 234 -16.51 1.13 -4.99
C ASP A 234 -15.25 1.92 -5.33
N ARG A 235 -15.37 3.25 -5.46
CA ARG A 235 -14.32 4.19 -5.89
C ARG A 235 -13.80 3.92 -7.30
N ILE A 236 -14.57 3.20 -8.11
CA ILE A 236 -14.27 2.96 -9.52
C ILE A 236 -14.95 4.07 -10.34
N HIS A 237 -14.14 4.95 -10.90
CA HIS A 237 -14.56 6.14 -11.63
C HIS A 237 -14.38 5.96 -13.14
N GLU A 238 -15.05 6.80 -13.92
CA GLU A 238 -14.82 6.87 -15.35
C GLU A 238 -13.35 7.23 -15.63
N GLY A 239 -12.73 6.47 -16.53
CA GLY A 239 -11.32 6.63 -16.87
C GLY A 239 -10.36 5.68 -16.16
N ASP A 240 -10.78 5.07 -15.04
CA ASP A 240 -9.99 4.04 -14.35
C ASP A 240 -9.78 2.81 -15.24
N LEU A 241 -8.70 2.08 -15.02
CA LEU A 241 -8.44 0.81 -15.68
C LEU A 241 -8.76 -0.34 -14.72
N VAL A 242 -9.61 -1.27 -15.15
CA VAL A 242 -9.88 -2.50 -14.39
C VAL A 242 -9.19 -3.67 -15.06
N ILE A 243 -8.48 -4.47 -14.27
CA ILE A 243 -7.86 -5.70 -14.74
C ILE A 243 -8.79 -6.86 -14.47
N VAL A 244 -8.99 -7.68 -15.48
CA VAL A 244 -10.02 -8.69 -15.56
C VAL A 244 -9.36 -10.04 -15.82
N SER A 245 -9.54 -10.98 -14.91
CA SER A 245 -9.20 -12.39 -15.11
C SER A 245 -10.33 -13.08 -15.85
N VAL A 246 -10.03 -13.71 -16.99
CA VAL A 246 -11.02 -14.36 -17.86
C VAL A 246 -11.60 -15.58 -17.14
N GLN A 247 -12.89 -15.51 -16.83
CA GLN A 247 -13.63 -16.60 -16.19
C GLN A 247 -15.13 -16.38 -16.32
N ASN A 248 -15.88 -17.47 -16.40
CA ASN A 248 -17.33 -17.49 -16.59
C ASN A 248 -18.14 -17.57 -15.28
N GLU A 249 -17.48 -17.58 -14.12
CA GLU A 249 -18.10 -17.65 -12.81
C GLU A 249 -17.40 -16.69 -11.84
N VAL A 250 -18.14 -16.14 -10.87
CA VAL A 250 -17.60 -15.31 -9.78
C VAL A 250 -18.33 -15.60 -8.48
N HIS A 251 -17.67 -15.31 -7.35
CA HIS A 251 -18.32 -15.42 -6.05
C HIS A 251 -19.37 -14.32 -5.85
N PRO A 252 -20.38 -14.54 -4.99
CA PRO A 252 -21.41 -13.54 -4.73
C PRO A 252 -20.83 -12.18 -4.31
N HIS A 253 -21.30 -11.12 -4.97
CA HIS A 253 -20.92 -9.73 -4.79
C HIS A 253 -19.50 -9.36 -5.26
N GLU A 254 -18.78 -10.26 -5.92
CA GLU A 254 -17.56 -9.88 -6.64
C GLU A 254 -17.90 -8.98 -7.84
N ILE A 255 -16.96 -8.09 -8.17
CA ILE A 255 -17.08 -7.21 -9.33
C ILE A 255 -16.66 -8.01 -10.57
N ALA A 256 -17.51 -8.02 -11.58
CA ALA A 256 -17.26 -8.73 -12.82
C ALA A 256 -17.63 -7.86 -14.02
N VAL A 257 -17.01 -8.21 -15.14
CA VAL A 257 -17.39 -7.75 -16.46
C VAL A 257 -18.46 -8.70 -16.97
N VAL A 258 -19.65 -8.16 -17.23
CA VAL A 258 -20.81 -8.95 -17.66
C VAL A 258 -21.40 -8.38 -18.94
N SER A 259 -21.86 -9.24 -19.82
CA SER A 259 -22.73 -8.89 -20.93
C SER A 259 -24.13 -9.44 -20.68
N VAL A 260 -25.14 -8.65 -21.03
CA VAL A 260 -26.55 -9.03 -20.94
C VAL A 260 -27.09 -9.11 -22.37
N ASN A 261 -27.74 -10.21 -22.74
CA ASN A 261 -28.37 -10.40 -24.06
C ASN A 261 -27.45 -10.17 -25.27
N GLY A 262 -26.14 -10.44 -25.16
CA GLY A 262 -25.23 -10.19 -26.28
C GLY A 262 -24.76 -8.73 -26.39
N GLU A 263 -25.21 -7.85 -25.49
CA GLU A 263 -24.92 -6.41 -25.55
C GLU A 263 -23.49 -6.09 -25.05
N LYS A 264 -23.17 -4.79 -25.04
CA LYS A 264 -21.88 -4.29 -24.56
C LYS A 264 -21.67 -4.67 -23.11
N ALA A 265 -20.43 -5.06 -22.81
CA ALA A 265 -20.01 -5.41 -21.47
C ALA A 265 -20.15 -4.22 -20.51
N THR A 266 -20.54 -4.52 -19.28
CA THR A 266 -20.67 -3.55 -18.18
C THR A 266 -20.01 -4.10 -16.92
N LEU A 267 -19.57 -3.22 -16.03
CA LEU A 267 -19.10 -3.59 -14.70
C LEU A 267 -20.24 -3.58 -13.70
N LYS A 268 -20.40 -4.66 -12.96
CA LYS A 268 -21.39 -4.80 -11.87
C LYS A 268 -20.85 -5.75 -10.80
N ARG A 269 -21.37 -5.63 -9.58
CA ARG A 269 -21.29 -6.71 -8.60
C ARG A 269 -22.29 -7.79 -8.98
N VAL A 270 -21.86 -9.04 -8.98
CA VAL A 270 -22.68 -10.16 -9.48
C VAL A 270 -23.08 -11.07 -8.33
N LYS A 271 -24.36 -11.41 -8.27
CA LYS A 271 -24.86 -12.45 -7.37
C LYS A 271 -25.77 -13.38 -8.15
N ARG A 272 -25.33 -14.61 -8.38
CA ARG A 272 -26.15 -15.66 -8.99
C ARG A 272 -26.94 -16.41 -7.93
N GLN A 273 -28.24 -16.56 -8.15
CA GLN A 273 -29.14 -17.33 -7.29
C GLN A 273 -30.10 -18.12 -8.18
N ASN A 274 -29.88 -19.43 -8.29
CA ASN A 274 -30.62 -20.33 -9.17
C ASN A 274 -30.60 -19.82 -10.63
N ASP A 275 -31.78 -19.63 -11.23
CA ASP A 275 -31.98 -19.20 -12.62
C ASP A 275 -31.99 -17.67 -12.77
N VAL A 276 -31.60 -16.91 -11.74
CA VAL A 276 -31.55 -15.45 -11.77
C VAL A 276 -30.16 -14.97 -11.38
N VAL A 277 -29.64 -14.00 -12.13
CA VAL A 277 -28.43 -13.25 -11.82
C VAL A 277 -28.84 -11.82 -11.45
N MET A 278 -28.38 -11.40 -10.28
CA MET A 278 -28.53 -10.03 -9.79
C MET A 278 -27.26 -9.25 -10.12
N LEU A 279 -27.43 -8.16 -10.87
CA LEU A 279 -26.37 -7.24 -11.25
C LEU A 279 -26.54 -5.94 -10.47
N LEU A 280 -25.59 -5.69 -9.58
CA LEU A 280 -25.64 -4.63 -8.58
C LEU A 280 -24.67 -3.51 -8.97
N PRO A 281 -25.15 -2.30 -9.28
CA PRO A 281 -24.31 -1.11 -9.31
C PRO A 281 -23.87 -0.74 -7.88
N SER A 282 -22.74 -0.04 -7.75
CA SER A 282 -22.29 0.56 -6.49
C SER A 282 -22.64 2.05 -6.39
N ASN A 283 -23.34 2.60 -7.38
CA ASN A 283 -23.86 3.96 -7.35
C ASN A 283 -25.37 3.97 -7.00
N PRO A 284 -25.80 4.65 -5.93
CA PRO A 284 -27.22 4.70 -5.51
C PRO A 284 -28.19 5.26 -6.54
N SER A 285 -27.70 5.96 -7.57
CA SER A 285 -28.52 6.49 -8.66
C SER A 285 -28.98 5.42 -9.66
N TYR A 286 -28.46 4.20 -9.53
CA TYR A 286 -28.75 3.07 -10.42
C TYR A 286 -29.43 1.94 -9.65
N GLU A 287 -30.44 1.35 -10.25
CA GLU A 287 -31.16 0.21 -9.66
C GLU A 287 -30.47 -1.13 -9.95
N ALA A 288 -30.66 -2.09 -9.04
CA ALA A 288 -30.25 -3.47 -9.24
C ALA A 288 -31.03 -4.10 -10.41
N GLN A 289 -30.34 -4.80 -11.31
CA GLN A 289 -30.97 -5.54 -12.39
C GLN A 289 -31.08 -7.01 -12.02
N LEU A 290 -32.27 -7.60 -12.22
CA LEU A 290 -32.52 -9.02 -12.08
C LEU A 290 -32.71 -9.61 -13.47
N VAL A 291 -31.79 -10.46 -13.89
CA VAL A 291 -31.74 -10.98 -15.24
C VAL A 291 -31.75 -12.51 -15.20
N PRO A 292 -32.51 -13.19 -16.08
CA PRO A 292 -32.40 -14.64 -16.25
C PRO A 292 -30.96 -15.08 -16.48
N ALA A 293 -30.53 -16.17 -15.83
CA ALA A 293 -29.15 -16.62 -15.86
C ALA A 293 -28.65 -17.03 -17.26
N ASP A 294 -29.56 -17.40 -18.17
CA ASP A 294 -29.28 -17.72 -19.57
C ASP A 294 -29.05 -16.48 -20.45
N GLN A 295 -29.38 -15.29 -19.94
CA GLN A 295 -29.18 -14.01 -20.63
C GLN A 295 -27.94 -13.26 -20.15
N VAL A 296 -27.24 -13.76 -19.13
CA VAL A 296 -26.04 -13.12 -18.58
C VAL A 296 -24.81 -13.95 -18.89
N GLU A 297 -23.88 -13.34 -19.61
CA GLU A 297 -22.53 -13.88 -19.80
C GLU A 297 -21.56 -13.15 -18.88
N ILE A 298 -20.86 -13.90 -18.03
CA ILE A 298 -19.75 -13.39 -17.24
C ILE A 298 -18.49 -13.55 -18.09
N ILE A 299 -17.87 -12.43 -18.44
CA ILE A 299 -16.68 -12.38 -19.28
C ILE A 299 -15.43 -12.57 -18.41
N GLY A 300 -15.43 -11.98 -17.22
CA GLY A 300 -14.33 -12.15 -16.29
C GLY A 300 -14.52 -11.41 -14.96
N LYS A 301 -13.68 -11.78 -14.01
CA LYS A 301 -13.65 -11.20 -12.67
C LYS A 301 -12.68 -10.02 -12.65
N VAL A 302 -13.11 -8.89 -12.08
CA VAL A 302 -12.19 -7.79 -11.79
C VAL A 302 -11.28 -8.19 -10.62
N VAL A 303 -9.97 -8.21 -10.86
CA VAL A 303 -8.95 -8.60 -9.89
C VAL A 303 -8.14 -7.43 -9.35
N GLU A 304 -8.07 -6.33 -10.12
CA GLU A 304 -7.35 -5.11 -9.75
C GLU A 304 -8.05 -3.89 -10.37
N VAL A 305 -7.94 -2.74 -9.73
CA VAL A 305 -8.34 -1.43 -10.28
C VAL A 305 -7.14 -0.50 -10.20
N LYS A 306 -6.70 0.00 -11.35
CA LYS A 306 -5.69 1.04 -11.47
C LYS A 306 -6.40 2.38 -11.59
N PHE A 307 -6.29 3.17 -10.52
CA PHE A 307 -6.92 4.48 -10.44
C PHE A 307 -6.16 5.48 -11.30
N TRP A 308 -6.87 6.20 -12.17
CA TRP A 308 -6.28 7.30 -12.92
C TRP A 308 -6.25 8.56 -12.05
N PRO A 309 -5.14 9.33 -11.99
CA PRO A 309 -5.11 10.57 -11.24
C PRO A 309 -6.16 11.54 -11.81
N ALA A 310 -7.13 11.90 -10.97
CA ALA A 310 -8.17 12.87 -11.25
C ALA A 310 -7.62 14.30 -11.34
#